data_AF-A0A2S9Q316-F1
#
_entry.id   AF-A0A2S9Q316-F1
#
_cell.length_a   1.000
_cell.length_b   1.000
_cell.length_c   1.000
_cell.angle_alpha   90.00
_cell.angle_beta   90.00
_cell.angle_gamma   90.00
#
_symmetry.space_group_name_H-M   'P 1'
#
loop_
_entity.id
_entity.type
_entity.pdbx_description
1 polymer ?
#
loop_
_entity_poly.entity_id
_entity_poly.type
_entity_poly.pdbx_seq_one_letter_code
_entity_poly.pdbx_strand_id
1 'polypeptide(L)'
;MSFDFPAPMMVEGDVVHDGVKYGSRQQVSGVSWPMVPPTGWRYVARTVKALLYGEGAVCEYCAEVSVSAGPCARTTPCAPVRLTILTGREAFPLTNDLLKTYTPFDRLRLIATTAEYRPFQPYAQREIAALKWTATEPEKRHELMREVVAELHVPAAGIRTFLWDGTEEIPYPYNWARASADQGR
;
A
#
# COMPACT_ATOMS: atom_id res chain seq x y z
N MET A 1 -4.96 36.00 11.15
CA MET A 1 -4.08 34.86 10.82
C MET A 1 -4.98 33.66 10.59
N SER A 2 -5.15 33.21 9.35
CA SER A 2 -5.68 31.88 9.07
C SER A 2 -4.55 30.89 9.35
N PHE A 3 -4.75 30.00 10.32
CA PHE A 3 -3.86 28.85 10.47
C PHE A 3 -4.23 27.87 9.36
N ASP A 4 -3.37 27.73 8.35
CA ASP A 4 -3.48 26.65 7.38
C ASP A 4 -3.13 25.35 8.10
N PHE A 5 -4.15 24.70 8.64
CA PHE A 5 -4.00 23.35 9.15
C PHE A 5 -3.65 22.43 7.97
N PRO A 6 -2.62 21.56 8.10
CA PRO A 6 -2.35 20.57 7.07
C PRO A 6 -3.62 19.75 6.84
N ALA A 7 -3.96 19.53 5.57
CA ALA A 7 -5.13 18.77 5.20
C ALA A 7 -5.14 17.42 5.94
N PRO A 8 -6.27 17.04 6.55
CA PRO A 8 -6.33 15.80 7.31
C PRO A 8 -6.07 14.62 6.37
N MET A 9 -5.30 13.66 6.87
CA MET A 9 -5.07 12.42 6.14
C MET A 9 -6.35 11.58 6.13
N MET A 10 -6.71 11.09 4.96
CA MET A 10 -7.93 10.29 4.75
C MET A 10 -7.56 8.94 4.15
N VAL A 11 -8.35 7.92 4.42
CA VAL A 11 -8.37 6.69 3.62
C VAL A 11 -9.70 6.62 2.90
N GLU A 12 -9.64 6.53 1.58
CA GLU A 12 -10.74 6.31 0.68
C GLU A 12 -10.77 4.85 0.24
N GLY A 13 -11.95 4.25 0.19
CA GLY A 13 -12.18 2.93 -0.35
C GLY A 13 -13.18 3.02 -1.48
N ASP A 14 -12.75 2.55 -2.65
CA ASP A 14 -13.55 2.51 -3.87
C ASP A 14 -13.87 1.07 -4.25
N VAL A 15 -15.11 0.82 -4.69
CA VAL A 15 -15.50 -0.47 -5.29
C VAL A 15 -16.46 -0.24 -6.45
N VAL A 16 -16.39 -1.10 -7.46
CA VAL A 16 -17.34 -1.09 -8.58
C VAL A 16 -18.22 -2.33 -8.46
N HIS A 17 -19.50 -2.13 -8.15
CA HIS A 17 -20.49 -3.19 -8.01
C HIS A 17 -21.61 -2.96 -9.02
N ASP A 18 -21.90 -3.95 -9.86
CA ASP A 18 -22.91 -3.88 -10.92
C ASP A 18 -22.80 -2.65 -11.84
N GLY A 19 -21.55 -2.23 -12.12
CA GLY A 19 -21.25 -1.06 -12.95
C GLY A 19 -21.41 0.29 -12.24
N VAL A 20 -21.82 0.30 -10.98
CA VAL A 20 -21.92 1.49 -10.13
C VAL A 20 -20.67 1.61 -9.27
N LYS A 21 -20.07 2.81 -9.24
CA LYS A 21 -18.93 3.11 -8.35
C LYS A 21 -19.44 3.58 -7.00
N TYR A 22 -19.01 2.90 -5.95
CA TYR A 22 -19.22 3.28 -4.55
C TYR A 22 -17.89 3.74 -3.95
N GLY A 23 -17.96 4.71 -3.04
CA GLY A 23 -16.78 5.31 -2.43
C GLY A 23 -17.08 5.78 -1.01
N SER A 24 -16.36 5.24 -0.03
CA SER A 24 -16.43 5.68 1.36
C SER A 24 -15.07 6.19 1.82
N ARG A 25 -15.05 7.13 2.77
CA ARG A 25 -13.82 7.73 3.29
C ARG A 25 -13.82 7.81 4.81
N GLN A 26 -12.65 7.59 5.40
CA GLN A 26 -12.42 7.68 6.84
C GLN A 26 -11.22 8.57 7.12
N GLN A 27 -11.37 9.51 8.06
CA GLN A 27 -10.25 10.32 8.52
C GLN A 27 -9.33 9.50 9.43
N VAL A 28 -8.02 9.65 9.22
CA VAL A 28 -6.99 9.15 10.12
C VAL A 28 -6.70 10.23 11.16
N SER A 29 -7.23 10.05 12.37
CA SER A 29 -7.15 11.07 13.42
C SER A 29 -5.81 11.08 14.14
N GLY A 30 -5.29 12.29 14.39
CA GLY A 30 -4.35 12.57 15.49
C GLY A 30 -2.89 12.16 15.28
N VAL A 31 -2.50 11.65 14.12
CA VAL A 31 -1.12 11.22 13.83
C VAL A 31 -0.76 11.53 12.38
N SER A 32 0.49 11.91 12.13
CA SER A 32 1.04 11.96 10.77
C SER A 32 1.20 10.54 10.22
N TRP A 33 1.18 10.39 8.89
CA TRP A 33 1.31 9.10 8.20
C TRP A 33 2.36 8.16 8.80
N PRO A 34 3.60 8.59 9.08
CA PRO A 34 4.67 7.72 9.58
C PRO A 34 4.43 7.24 11.01
N MET A 35 3.52 7.89 11.73
CA MET A 35 3.21 7.53 13.10
C MET A 35 1.98 6.64 13.22
N VAL A 36 1.28 6.37 12.11
CA VAL A 36 0.14 5.44 12.11
C VAL A 36 0.70 4.01 12.14
N PRO A 37 0.48 3.24 13.23
CA PRO A 37 0.92 1.86 13.27
C PRO A 37 0.09 0.99 12.31
N PRO A 38 0.57 -0.19 11.89
CA PRO A 38 -0.20 -1.13 11.05
C PRO A 38 -1.59 -1.47 11.61
N THR A 39 -1.73 -1.52 12.94
CA THR A 39 -3.02 -1.73 13.61
C THR A 39 -3.98 -0.57 13.38
N GLY A 40 -3.48 0.67 13.34
CA GLY A 40 -4.25 1.86 12.98
C GLY A 40 -4.70 1.83 11.53
N TRP A 41 -3.80 1.45 10.61
CA TRP A 41 -4.15 1.27 9.19
C TRP A 41 -5.20 0.19 8.99
N ARG A 42 -5.09 -0.96 9.67
CA ARG A 42 -6.11 -2.01 9.66
C ARG A 42 -7.45 -1.52 10.18
N TYR A 43 -7.44 -0.78 11.29
CA TYR A 43 -8.66 -0.22 11.86
C TYR A 43 -9.36 0.67 10.84
N VAL A 44 -8.63 1.63 10.26
CA VAL A 44 -9.18 2.56 9.27
C VAL A 44 -9.65 1.83 8.01
N ALA A 45 -8.86 0.89 7.48
CA ALA A 45 -9.24 0.06 6.33
C ALA A 45 -10.53 -0.72 6.58
N ARG A 46 -10.67 -1.33 7.76
CA ARG A 46 -11.88 -2.04 8.17
C ARG A 46 -13.07 -1.11 8.33
N THR A 47 -12.87 0.09 8.90
CA THR A 47 -13.94 1.09 9.00
C THR A 47 -14.45 1.49 7.61
N VAL A 48 -13.55 1.78 6.67
CA VAL A 48 -13.93 2.11 5.28
C VAL A 48 -14.70 0.96 4.63
N LYS A 49 -14.22 -0.28 4.78
CA LYS A 49 -14.90 -1.47 4.27
C LYS A 49 -16.28 -1.69 4.92
N ALA A 50 -16.41 -1.42 6.22
CA ALA A 50 -17.69 -1.50 6.94
C ALA A 50 -18.67 -0.41 6.50
N LEU A 51 -18.20 0.79 6.16
CA LEU A 51 -19.02 1.85 5.58
C LEU A 51 -19.57 1.44 4.20
N LEU A 52 -18.71 0.89 3.33
CA LEU A 52 -19.12 0.34 2.04
C LEU A 52 -20.15 -0.80 2.19
N TYR A 53 -20.05 -1.61 3.26
CA TYR A 53 -21.07 -2.60 3.60
C TYR A 53 -22.40 -1.95 4.00
N GLY A 54 -22.37 -0.91 4.83
CA GLY A 54 -23.56 -0.14 5.20
C GLY A 54 -24.26 0.52 3.99
N GLU A 55 -23.49 0.83 2.94
CA GLU A 55 -23.99 1.34 1.64
C GLU A 55 -24.48 0.23 0.70
N GLY A 56 -24.33 -1.06 1.06
CA GLY A 56 -24.71 -2.19 0.23
C GLY A 56 -23.75 -2.49 -0.93
N ALA A 57 -22.57 -1.87 -0.97
CA ALA A 57 -21.60 -2.01 -2.06
C ALA A 57 -20.74 -3.28 -1.97
N VAL A 58 -20.58 -3.79 -0.75
CA VAL A 58 -19.89 -5.05 -0.46
C VAL A 58 -20.68 -5.83 0.59
N CYS A 59 -20.48 -7.13 0.68
CA CYS A 59 -21.09 -7.95 1.72
C CYS A 59 -20.25 -8.01 3.01
N GLU A 60 -20.84 -8.52 4.09
CA GLU A 60 -20.24 -8.67 5.42
C GLU A 60 -18.87 -9.36 5.44
N TYR A 61 -18.65 -10.35 4.56
CA TYR A 61 -17.40 -11.09 4.44
C TYR A 61 -16.31 -10.25 3.78
N CYS A 62 -16.62 -9.64 2.62
CA CYS A 62 -15.69 -8.75 1.92
C CYS A 62 -15.39 -7.47 2.72
N ALA A 63 -16.30 -7.08 3.60
CA ALA A 63 -16.12 -5.98 4.53
C ALA A 63 -15.29 -6.34 5.78
N GLU A 64 -14.95 -7.62 5.98
CA GLU A 64 -14.28 -8.15 7.19
C GLU A 64 -15.05 -7.86 8.49
N VAL A 65 -16.38 -7.75 8.44
CA VAL A 65 -17.22 -7.45 9.60
C VAL A 65 -17.64 -8.74 10.33
N SER A 66 -17.72 -9.87 9.60
CA SER A 66 -18.01 -11.19 10.18
C SER A 66 -16.84 -12.16 10.03
N VAL A 67 -16.59 -12.96 11.07
CA VAL A 67 -15.56 -14.02 11.09
C VAL A 67 -16.11 -15.36 10.59
N SER A 68 -17.44 -15.51 10.54
CA SER A 68 -18.07 -16.70 9.96
C SER A 68 -18.19 -16.52 8.44
N ALA A 69 -17.94 -17.61 7.70
CA ALA A 69 -18.19 -17.66 6.27
C ALA A 69 -19.70 -17.53 6.02
N GLY A 70 -20.16 -16.28 5.89
CA GLY A 70 -21.53 -15.94 5.54
C GLY A 70 -21.91 -16.42 4.15
N PRO A 71 -23.16 -16.19 3.71
CA PRO A 71 -23.65 -16.63 2.39
C PRO A 71 -22.73 -16.18 1.25
N CYS A 72 -22.14 -15.00 1.40
CA CYS A 72 -21.25 -14.36 0.45
C CYS A 72 -19.87 -15.03 0.31
N ALA A 73 -19.39 -15.74 1.34
CA ALA A 73 -18.17 -16.56 1.24
C ALA A 73 -18.39 -17.84 0.41
N ARG A 74 -19.66 -18.19 0.14
CA ARG A 74 -20.07 -19.35 -0.65
C ARG A 74 -20.56 -18.99 -2.06
N THR A 75 -20.71 -17.70 -2.36
CA THR A 75 -21.09 -17.17 -3.68
C THR A 75 -19.97 -16.30 -4.25
N THR A 76 -20.14 -15.81 -5.49
CA THR A 76 -19.15 -14.97 -6.18
C THR A 76 -18.66 -13.83 -5.28
N PRO A 77 -17.34 -13.70 -5.05
CA PRO A 77 -16.80 -12.65 -4.19
C PRO A 77 -17.13 -11.27 -4.75
N CYS A 78 -17.33 -10.28 -3.87
CA CYS A 78 -17.50 -8.89 -4.28
C CYS A 78 -16.29 -8.43 -5.11
N ALA A 79 -16.51 -7.42 -5.94
CA ALA A 79 -15.40 -6.71 -6.56
C ALA A 79 -14.42 -6.21 -5.49
N PRO A 80 -13.10 -6.22 -5.78
CA PRO A 80 -12.10 -5.86 -4.79
C PRO A 80 -12.22 -4.38 -4.41
N VAL A 81 -12.28 -4.10 -3.12
CA VAL A 81 -12.20 -2.73 -2.58
C VAL A 81 -10.78 -2.21 -2.76
N ARG A 82 -10.63 -1.12 -3.51
CA ARG A 82 -9.37 -0.40 -3.68
C ARG A 82 -9.26 0.65 -2.58
N LEU A 83 -8.27 0.50 -1.71
CA LEU A 83 -8.01 1.44 -0.63
C LEU A 83 -6.90 2.41 -1.04
N THR A 84 -7.12 3.69 -0.81
CA THR A 84 -6.21 4.79 -1.16
C THR A 84 -6.10 5.74 0.02
N ILE A 85 -4.89 6.09 0.42
CA ILE A 85 -4.62 7.11 1.42
C ILE A 85 -4.41 8.44 0.71
N LEU A 86 -5.11 9.46 1.17
CA LEU A 86 -5.06 10.83 0.68
C LEU A 86 -4.36 11.69 1.73
N THR A 87 -3.21 12.26 1.39
CA THR A 87 -2.44 13.15 2.28
C THR A 87 -2.77 14.63 2.05
N GLY A 88 -3.79 14.91 1.23
CA GLY A 88 -4.17 16.26 0.77
C GLY A 88 -3.28 16.83 -0.33
N ARG A 89 -2.08 16.27 -0.53
CA ARG A 89 -1.19 16.60 -1.66
C ARG A 89 -1.14 15.50 -2.70
N GLU A 90 -1.15 14.26 -2.23
CA GLU A 90 -1.01 13.07 -3.07
C GLU A 90 -1.94 11.94 -2.61
N ALA A 91 -2.11 10.97 -3.51
CA ALA A 91 -2.91 9.77 -3.30
C ALA A 91 -2.01 8.54 -3.43
N PHE A 92 -2.04 7.68 -2.42
CA PHE A 92 -1.20 6.48 -2.33
C PHE A 92 -2.06 5.24 -2.11
N PRO A 93 -1.84 4.11 -2.80
CA PRO A 93 -2.57 2.90 -2.50
C PRO A 93 -2.24 2.41 -1.07
N LEU A 94 -3.27 1.99 -0.32
CA LEU A 94 -3.10 1.28 0.93
C LEU A 94 -2.97 -0.22 0.63
N THR A 95 -1.74 -0.68 0.57
CA THR A 95 -1.36 -2.05 0.21
C THR A 95 -1.32 -2.97 1.44
N ASN A 96 -1.38 -4.29 1.20
CA ASN A 96 -1.40 -5.30 2.28
C ASN A 96 -0.18 -5.26 3.21
N ASP A 97 0.97 -4.77 2.74
CA ASP A 97 2.18 -4.62 3.55
C ASP A 97 2.02 -3.56 4.64
N LEU A 98 1.29 -2.46 4.36
CA LEU A 98 0.91 -1.45 5.36
C LEU A 98 -0.09 -2.00 6.38
N LEU A 99 -0.79 -3.07 6.00
CA LEU A 99 -1.67 -3.82 6.87
C LEU A 99 -0.94 -4.98 7.55
N LYS A 100 0.31 -5.33 7.23
CA LYS A 100 1.05 -6.41 7.89
C LYS A 100 1.70 -5.88 9.18
N THR A 101 1.66 -6.68 10.25
CA THR A 101 2.32 -6.34 11.51
C THR A 101 3.68 -6.99 11.52
N TYR A 102 4.73 -6.17 11.56
CA TYR A 102 6.11 -6.62 11.68
C TYR A 102 6.60 -6.39 13.11
N THR A 103 7.46 -7.27 13.60
CA THR A 103 8.19 -7.02 14.82
C THR A 103 9.21 -5.89 14.60
N PRO A 104 9.56 -5.10 15.63
CA PRO A 104 10.54 -4.02 15.48
C PRO A 104 11.92 -4.47 14.99
N PHE A 105 12.25 -5.75 15.16
CA PHE A 105 13.54 -6.34 14.78
C PHE A 105 13.53 -6.99 13.39
N ASP A 106 12.36 -7.10 12.77
CA ASP A 106 12.25 -7.64 11.42
C ASP A 106 13.01 -6.72 10.45
N ARG A 107 13.86 -7.33 9.63
CA ARG A 107 14.64 -6.66 8.59
C ARG A 107 13.99 -6.98 7.25
N LEU A 108 13.47 -5.95 6.58
CA LEU A 108 12.94 -6.05 5.23
C LEU A 108 14.04 -5.72 4.25
N ARG A 109 14.10 -6.47 3.13
CA ARG A 109 15.01 -6.16 2.03
C ARG A 109 14.21 -5.52 0.91
N LEU A 110 14.59 -4.31 0.54
CA LEU A 110 14.14 -3.66 -0.67
C LEU A 110 14.95 -4.21 -1.83
N ILE A 111 14.30 -4.92 -2.75
CA ILE A 111 14.98 -5.60 -3.86
C ILE A 111 14.52 -5.00 -5.17
N ALA A 112 15.47 -4.70 -6.04
CA ALA A 112 15.23 -4.40 -7.45
C ALA A 112 15.91 -5.46 -8.33
N THR A 113 15.21 -5.92 -9.37
CA THR A 113 15.71 -6.94 -10.30
C THR A 113 15.16 -6.71 -11.71
N THR A 114 15.79 -7.27 -12.74
CA THR A 114 15.25 -7.24 -14.11
C THR A 114 14.25 -8.38 -14.35
N ALA A 115 13.33 -8.18 -15.29
CA ALA A 115 12.25 -9.12 -15.63
C ALA A 115 12.78 -10.45 -16.17
N GLU A 116 13.94 -10.42 -16.82
CA GLU A 116 14.73 -11.61 -17.11
C GLU A 116 15.43 -12.05 -15.82
N TYR A 117 14.75 -12.88 -15.02
CA TYR A 117 15.38 -13.54 -13.88
C TYR A 117 16.58 -14.38 -14.39
N ARG A 118 17.80 -13.90 -14.14
CA ARG A 118 19.02 -14.68 -14.33
C ARG A 118 19.59 -15.03 -12.96
N PRO A 119 19.77 -16.32 -12.61
CA PRO A 119 20.28 -16.73 -11.30
C PRO A 119 21.70 -16.22 -10.98
N PHE A 120 22.38 -15.56 -11.92
CA PHE A 120 23.72 -15.00 -11.78
C PHE A 120 23.79 -13.48 -11.96
N GLN A 121 22.65 -12.79 -12.09
CA GLN A 121 22.66 -11.32 -12.07
C GLN A 121 22.63 -10.81 -10.63
N PRO A 122 23.48 -9.82 -10.28
CA PRO A 122 23.45 -9.22 -8.96
C PRO A 122 22.14 -8.43 -8.79
N TYR A 123 21.36 -8.82 -7.77
CA TYR A 123 20.25 -8.01 -7.31
C TYR A 123 20.80 -6.81 -6.54
N ALA A 124 20.28 -5.62 -6.82
CA ALA A 124 20.45 -4.51 -5.89
C ALA A 124 19.49 -4.74 -4.73
N GLN A 125 20.04 -4.69 -3.52
CA GLN A 125 19.26 -4.87 -2.30
C GLN A 125 19.66 -3.85 -1.25
N ARG A 126 18.68 -3.36 -0.50
CA ARG A 126 18.91 -2.54 0.68
C ARG A 126 18.11 -3.06 1.85
N GLU A 127 18.76 -3.20 2.99
CA GLU A 127 18.09 -3.62 4.22
C GLU A 127 17.56 -2.43 5.00
N ILE A 128 16.33 -2.55 5.48
CA ILE A 128 15.67 -1.56 6.33
C ILE A 128 14.96 -2.28 7.48
N ALA A 129 15.02 -1.71 8.68
CA ALA A 129 14.21 -2.21 9.80
C ALA A 129 12.73 -1.99 9.49
N ALA A 130 11.86 -2.94 9.86
CA ALA A 130 10.44 -2.86 9.55
C ALA A 130 9.78 -1.63 10.16
N LEU A 131 10.17 -1.24 11.39
CA LEU A 131 9.71 0.01 12.00
C LEU A 131 10.12 1.24 11.19
N LYS A 132 11.34 1.23 10.62
CA LYS A 132 11.81 2.31 9.75
C LYS A 132 10.98 2.36 8.46
N TRP A 133 10.70 1.22 7.84
CA TRP A 133 9.86 1.13 6.65
C TRP A 133 8.44 1.69 6.90
N THR A 134 7.75 1.17 7.92
CA THR A 134 6.37 1.57 8.25
C THR A 134 6.29 3.05 8.65
N ALA A 135 7.32 3.56 9.31
CA ALA A 135 7.43 4.98 9.66
C ALA A 135 8.02 5.89 8.56
N THR A 136 8.27 5.38 7.35
CA THR A 136 8.70 6.22 6.23
C THR A 136 7.49 6.70 5.43
N GLU A 137 7.46 7.99 5.10
CA GLU A 137 6.48 8.59 4.18
C GLU A 137 6.57 7.92 2.78
N PRO A 138 5.47 7.78 2.02
CA PRO A 138 5.50 7.17 0.70
C PRO A 138 6.54 7.79 -0.25
N GLU A 139 6.68 9.10 -0.25
CA GLU A 139 7.63 9.85 -1.09
C GLU A 139 9.08 9.45 -0.77
N LYS A 140 9.41 9.34 0.53
CA LYS A 140 10.73 8.89 0.99
C LYS A 140 10.96 7.41 0.72
N ARG A 141 9.92 6.58 0.76
CA ARG A 141 10.01 5.18 0.34
C ARG A 141 10.37 5.09 -1.14
N HIS A 142 9.76 5.92 -2.00
CA HIS A 142 10.11 6.02 -3.41
C HIS A 142 11.57 6.45 -3.62
N GLU A 143 12.08 7.41 -2.84
CA GLU A 143 13.50 7.79 -2.88
C GLU A 143 14.42 6.61 -2.55
N LEU A 144 14.13 5.86 -1.47
CA LEU A 144 14.89 4.64 -1.13
C LEU A 144 14.87 3.63 -2.27
N MET A 145 13.76 3.49 -2.99
CA MET A 145 13.65 2.60 -4.13
C MET A 145 14.43 3.09 -5.35
N ARG A 146 14.39 4.40 -5.63
CA ARG A 146 15.20 5.00 -6.71
C ARG A 146 16.69 4.76 -6.48
N GLU A 147 17.15 4.87 -5.23
CA GLU A 147 18.53 4.57 -4.87
C GLU A 147 18.88 3.11 -5.16
N VAL A 148 18.03 2.16 -4.73
CA VAL A 148 18.24 0.72 -5.02
C VAL A 148 18.23 0.43 -6.52
N VAL A 149 17.39 1.09 -7.31
CA VAL A 149 17.41 0.93 -8.76
C VAL A 149 18.61 1.56 -9.42
N ALA A 150 19.05 2.73 -8.97
CA ALA A 150 20.23 3.40 -9.52
C ALA A 150 21.47 2.50 -9.40
N GLU A 151 21.56 1.71 -8.32
CA GLU A 151 22.63 0.73 -8.11
C GLU A 151 22.63 -0.43 -9.12
N LEU A 152 21.50 -0.73 -9.79
CA LEU A 152 21.43 -1.83 -10.76
C LEU A 152 22.19 -1.54 -12.07
N HIS A 153 22.46 -0.28 -12.42
CA HIS A 153 23.13 0.10 -13.68
C HIS A 153 22.55 -0.56 -14.95
N VAL A 154 21.24 -0.84 -14.97
CA VAL A 154 20.52 -1.46 -16.11
C VAL A 154 19.44 -0.52 -16.67
N PRO A 155 19.04 -0.66 -17.94
CA PRO A 155 17.92 0.08 -18.51
C PRO A 155 16.65 -0.12 -17.68
N ALA A 156 15.89 0.96 -17.47
CA ALA A 156 14.65 0.94 -16.67
C ALA A 156 13.59 -0.06 -17.18
N ALA A 157 13.67 -0.44 -18.46
CA ALA A 157 12.78 -1.42 -19.08
C ALA A 157 12.95 -2.79 -18.42
N GLY A 158 11.90 -3.23 -17.71
CA GLY A 158 11.84 -4.54 -17.09
C GLY A 158 12.34 -4.59 -15.65
N ILE A 159 12.58 -3.47 -14.97
CA ILE A 159 12.91 -3.53 -13.53
C ILE A 159 11.64 -3.85 -12.72
N ARG A 160 11.69 -4.95 -11.96
CA ARG A 160 10.72 -5.35 -10.94
C ARG A 160 11.25 -4.97 -9.57
N THR A 161 10.38 -4.39 -8.74
CA THR A 161 10.72 -4.10 -7.35
C THR A 161 9.72 -4.67 -6.38
N PHE A 162 10.25 -5.11 -5.25
CA PHE A 162 9.47 -5.73 -4.18
C PHE A 162 10.22 -5.60 -2.86
N LEU A 163 9.47 -5.73 -1.78
CA LEU A 163 10.04 -6.00 -0.46
C LEU A 163 10.11 -7.52 -0.29
N TRP A 164 11.18 -7.99 0.33
CA TRP A 164 11.31 -9.38 0.76
C TRP A 164 11.45 -9.41 2.27
N ASP A 165 10.55 -10.15 2.93
CA ASP A 165 10.54 -10.30 4.39
C ASP A 165 11.26 -11.57 4.89
N GLY A 166 11.83 -12.35 3.98
CA GLY A 166 12.42 -13.65 4.26
C GLY A 166 11.58 -14.83 3.77
N THR A 167 10.28 -14.62 3.52
CA THR A 167 9.32 -15.67 3.22
C THR A 167 8.53 -15.44 1.93
N GLU A 168 8.13 -14.20 1.66
CA GLU A 168 7.32 -13.87 0.50
C GLU A 168 7.75 -12.58 -0.19
N GLU A 169 7.47 -12.51 -1.49
CA GLU A 169 7.61 -11.26 -2.25
C GLU A 169 6.40 -10.39 -1.96
N ILE A 170 6.67 -9.22 -1.39
CA ILE A 170 5.67 -8.22 -1.08
C ILE A 170 5.73 -7.19 -2.19
N PRO A 171 4.70 -7.09 -3.04
CA PRO A 171 4.68 -6.14 -4.14
C PRO A 171 4.90 -4.73 -3.62
N TYR A 172 5.89 -4.06 -4.18
CA TYR A 172 6.03 -2.63 -3.94
C TYR A 172 4.89 -1.89 -4.66
N PRO A 173 4.25 -0.87 -4.06
CA PRO A 173 3.10 -0.21 -4.67
C PRO A 173 3.37 0.22 -6.11
N TYR A 174 2.44 -0.18 -7.00
CA TYR A 174 2.55 -0.25 -8.46
C TYR A 174 2.67 1.11 -9.17
N ASN A 175 2.68 2.23 -8.44
CA ASN A 175 2.65 3.60 -8.97
C ASN A 175 3.95 4.02 -9.68
N TRP A 176 4.84 3.06 -9.92
CA TRP A 176 6.22 3.25 -10.31
C TRP A 176 6.43 3.64 -11.78
N ALA A 177 5.36 3.63 -12.58
CA ALA A 177 5.34 4.26 -13.90
C ALA A 177 5.82 5.73 -13.85
N ARG A 178 5.69 6.43 -12.70
CA ARG A 178 6.26 7.77 -12.51
C ARG A 178 7.75 7.82 -12.18
N ALA A 179 8.32 6.87 -11.44
CA ALA A 179 9.75 6.92 -11.11
C ALA A 179 10.64 6.47 -12.28
N SER A 180 10.15 5.59 -13.16
CA SER A 180 10.81 5.29 -14.43
C SER A 180 10.74 6.46 -15.41
N ALA A 181 9.74 7.35 -15.30
CA ALA A 181 9.63 8.56 -16.11
C ALA A 181 10.65 9.65 -15.72
N ASP A 182 11.20 9.61 -14.49
CA ASP A 182 12.21 10.58 -14.02
C ASP A 182 13.61 10.33 -14.62
N GLN A 183 13.90 9.13 -15.13
CA GLN A 183 15.16 8.87 -15.87
C GLN A 183 15.09 9.30 -17.35
N GLY A 184 13.92 9.77 -17.82
CA GLY A 184 13.72 10.23 -19.19
C GLY A 184 13.88 11.74 -19.40
N ARG A 185 14.45 12.47 -18.44
CA ARG A 185 14.74 13.91 -18.55
C ARG A 185 16.22 14.20 -18.44
#